data_AF-A0A8I6RJL7-F1
#
_entry.id   AF-A0A8I6RJL7-F1
#
_cell.length_a   1.000
_cell.length_b   1.000
_cell.length_c   1.000
_cell.angle_alpha   90.00
_cell.angle_beta   90.00
_cell.angle_gamma   90.00
#
_symmetry.space_group_name_H-M   'P 1'
#
loop_
_entity.id
_entity.type
_entity.pdbx_description
1 polymer ?
#
loop_
_entity_poly.entity_id
_entity_poly.type
_entity_poly.pdbx_seq_one_letter_code
_entity_poly.pdbx_strand_id
1 'polypeptide(L)'
;MLKQWQFTKRKHNSLSRKRGSFGYSQLTYMIPDQVDPLSFLTEKALEFAKRYLKKNEPFTYKELPILKVRGDDINLQVRIKDLSVASGATFRTDDIITDPERMSIRFRIIFPQIIIAGRYSVSGKEEGKKVSSKGQFRIGLYNSKVTGRLSLLIIEGKIYIKRFDMDYFINNNLKVEQLSIDSKGMTEDDLFELLPHVMFLYLEENEKLICFIISIELTEYANVRLAKLSVKNAVKWLTEEV
;
A
#
# COMPACT_ATOMS: atom_id res chain seq x y z
N MET A 1 13.62 25.52 -18.57
CA MET A 1 15.08 25.27 -18.39
C MET A 1 15.31 24.78 -16.97
N LEU A 2 15.41 23.47 -16.76
CA LEU A 2 15.70 22.83 -15.46
C LEU A 2 17.21 22.63 -15.34
N LYS A 3 17.83 23.20 -14.29
CA LYS A 3 19.25 23.03 -13.99
C LYS A 3 19.53 21.60 -13.52
N GLN A 4 20.30 20.86 -14.30
CA GLN A 4 20.86 19.56 -13.94
C GLN A 4 21.88 19.72 -12.81
N TRP A 5 21.70 18.96 -11.73
CA TRP A 5 22.72 18.76 -10.71
C TRP A 5 23.67 17.64 -11.18
N GLN A 6 24.91 17.99 -11.52
CA GLN A 6 25.97 17.03 -11.79
C GLN A 6 26.55 16.49 -10.47
N PHE A 7 26.34 15.20 -10.20
CA PHE A 7 27.09 14.50 -9.15
C PHE A 7 28.42 14.01 -9.73
N THR A 8 29.51 14.64 -9.29
CA THR A 8 30.87 14.13 -9.48
C THR A 8 31.02 12.75 -8.84
N LYS A 9 31.42 11.74 -9.62
CA LYS A 9 31.83 10.41 -9.15
C LYS A 9 32.99 10.55 -8.15
N ARG A 10 32.69 10.46 -6.85
CA ARG A 10 33.69 10.14 -5.80
C ARG A 10 33.53 8.69 -5.40
N LYS A 11 34.65 7.96 -5.37
CA LYS A 11 34.79 6.54 -5.00
C LYS A 11 33.95 6.20 -3.76
N HIS A 12 32.80 5.57 -3.96
CA HIS A 12 32.05 4.89 -2.91
C HIS A 12 32.71 3.54 -2.68
N ASN A 13 33.44 3.37 -1.58
CA ASN A 13 33.58 2.09 -0.88
C ASN A 13 34.31 2.31 0.45
N SER A 14 33.59 2.08 1.56
CA SER A 14 34.06 1.74 2.93
C SER A 14 33.34 2.47 4.08
N LEU A 15 32.79 3.67 3.86
CA LEU A 15 32.19 4.48 4.95
C LEU A 15 30.74 4.12 5.30
N SER A 16 29.96 3.56 4.36
CA SER A 16 28.59 3.12 4.63
C SER A 16 28.53 1.89 5.55
N ARG A 17 29.50 0.97 5.41
CA ARG A 17 29.58 -0.28 6.19
C ARG A 17 29.74 -0.03 7.69
N LYS A 18 30.53 0.98 8.09
CA LYS A 18 30.77 1.29 9.52
C LYS A 18 29.58 1.93 10.23
N ARG A 19 28.68 2.62 9.52
CA ARG A 19 27.50 3.28 10.14
C ARG A 19 26.36 2.31 10.42
N GLY A 20 26.14 1.32 9.55
CA GLY A 20 25.09 0.32 9.75
C GLY A 20 25.40 -0.63 10.91
N SER A 21 26.64 -1.11 11.02
CA SER A 21 27.07 -1.97 12.14
C SER A 21 26.95 -1.28 13.51
N PHE A 22 27.25 0.03 13.57
CA PHE A 22 27.12 0.82 14.81
C PHE A 22 25.65 1.05 15.18
N GLY A 23 24.80 1.41 14.20
CA GLY A 23 23.37 1.59 14.44
C GLY A 23 22.68 0.31 14.92
N TYR A 24 23.00 -0.84 14.30
CA TYR A 24 22.45 -2.12 14.70
C TYR A 24 22.88 -2.52 16.12
N SER A 25 24.14 -2.29 16.49
CA SER A 25 24.62 -2.58 17.84
C SER A 25 23.87 -1.79 18.93
N GLN A 26 23.44 -0.56 18.64
CA GLN A 26 22.63 0.22 19.57
C GLN A 26 21.23 -0.38 19.78
N LEU A 27 20.66 -1.03 18.76
CA LEU A 27 19.37 -1.69 18.84
C LEU A 27 19.45 -2.99 19.66
N THR A 28 20.52 -3.78 19.49
CA THR A 28 20.70 -5.05 20.21
C THR A 28 20.79 -4.89 21.72
N TYR A 29 21.30 -3.76 22.23
CA TYR A 29 21.33 -3.51 23.69
C TYR A 29 19.98 -3.08 24.29
N MET A 30 18.98 -2.79 23.45
CA MET A 30 17.70 -2.20 23.88
C MET A 30 16.48 -3.10 23.61
N ILE A 31 16.67 -4.20 22.88
CA ILE A 31 15.64 -5.18 22.52
C ILE A 31 16.01 -6.50 23.21
N PRO A 32 15.04 -7.28 23.74
CA PRO A 32 15.32 -8.50 24.50
C PRO A 32 16.32 -9.43 23.80
N ASP A 33 17.22 -10.04 24.56
CA ASP A 33 18.22 -10.97 24.03
C ASP A 33 17.52 -12.10 23.24
N GLN A 34 18.12 -12.45 22.08
CA GLN A 34 17.74 -13.53 21.15
C GLN A 34 16.79 -13.20 19.97
N VAL A 35 16.39 -11.95 19.75
CA VAL A 35 15.61 -11.56 18.56
C VAL A 35 16.37 -10.55 17.71
N ASP A 36 16.38 -10.74 16.37
CA ASP A 36 16.90 -9.71 15.45
C ASP A 36 16.13 -8.41 15.65
N PRO A 37 16.78 -7.32 16.13
CA PRO A 37 16.10 -6.08 16.47
C PRO A 37 15.35 -5.45 15.30
N LEU A 38 15.85 -5.60 14.08
CA LEU A 38 15.20 -5.05 12.89
C LEU A 38 13.91 -5.81 12.56
N SER A 39 13.93 -7.14 12.69
CA SER A 39 12.73 -7.97 12.54
C SER A 39 11.70 -7.64 13.61
N PHE A 40 12.12 -7.58 14.88
CA PHE A 40 11.23 -7.24 16.00
C PHE A 40 10.54 -5.89 15.80
N LEU A 41 11.30 -4.83 15.48
CA LEU A 41 10.73 -3.51 15.23
C LEU A 41 9.75 -3.52 14.06
N THR A 42 10.04 -4.30 13.02
CA THR A 42 9.17 -4.44 11.84
C THR A 42 7.87 -5.14 12.20
N GLU A 43 7.93 -6.24 12.95
CA GLU A 43 6.74 -6.95 13.42
C GLU A 43 5.85 -6.03 14.26
N LYS A 44 6.44 -5.27 15.20
CA LYS A 44 5.68 -4.32 16.04
C LYS A 44 5.10 -3.15 15.24
N ALA A 45 5.83 -2.65 14.25
CA ALA A 45 5.27 -1.66 13.32
C ALA A 45 4.10 -2.21 12.49
N LEU A 46 4.19 -3.46 12.01
CA LEU A 46 3.10 -4.12 11.28
C LEU A 46 1.90 -4.41 12.18
N GLU A 47 2.11 -4.82 13.44
CA GLU A 47 1.03 -4.96 14.43
C GLU A 47 0.33 -3.63 14.70
N PHE A 48 1.10 -2.56 14.88
CA PHE A 48 0.56 -1.21 15.01
C PHE A 48 -0.26 -0.82 13.78
N ALA A 49 0.27 -1.07 12.56
CA ALA A 49 -0.45 -0.79 11.32
C ALA A 49 -1.78 -1.55 11.26
N LYS A 50 -1.84 -2.83 11.64
CA LYS A 50 -3.11 -3.57 11.72
C LYS A 50 -4.11 -2.91 12.66
N ARG A 51 -3.67 -2.50 13.86
CA ARG A 51 -4.55 -1.81 14.84
C ARG A 51 -5.05 -0.48 14.30
N TYR A 52 -4.16 0.30 13.67
CA TYR A 52 -4.52 1.56 13.04
C TYR A 52 -5.54 1.35 11.92
N LEU A 53 -5.32 0.38 11.03
CA LEU A 53 -6.28 0.06 9.96
C LEU A 53 -7.64 -0.33 10.55
N LYS A 54 -7.65 -1.24 11.52
CA LYS A 54 -8.89 -1.70 12.17
C LYS A 54 -9.71 -0.58 12.78
N LYS A 55 -9.05 0.45 13.36
CA LYS A 55 -9.71 1.59 14.00
C LYS A 55 -10.31 2.57 12.98
N ASN A 56 -9.73 2.67 11.78
CA ASN A 56 -10.09 3.66 10.77
C ASN A 56 -10.86 3.06 9.58
N GLU A 57 -11.15 1.77 9.61
CA GLU A 57 -11.98 1.11 8.59
C GLU A 57 -13.48 1.44 8.74
N PRO A 58 -14.22 1.58 7.62
CA PRO A 58 -13.74 1.54 6.25
C PRO A 58 -13.08 2.87 5.82
N PHE A 59 -12.01 2.77 5.02
CA PHE A 59 -11.39 3.94 4.39
C PHE A 59 -12.25 4.43 3.24
N THR A 60 -12.61 5.71 3.22
CA THR A 60 -13.52 6.26 2.20
C THR A 60 -12.81 7.25 1.27
N TYR A 61 -13.12 7.13 -0.02
CA TYR A 61 -12.65 8.02 -1.07
C TYR A 61 -13.85 8.53 -1.87
N LYS A 62 -13.91 9.85 -2.08
CA LYS A 62 -15.10 10.51 -2.66
C LYS A 62 -15.41 10.04 -4.08
N GLU A 63 -14.42 10.06 -4.96
CA GLU A 63 -14.61 9.74 -6.37
C GLU A 63 -13.26 9.34 -6.99
N LEU A 64 -13.27 8.30 -7.82
CA LEU A 64 -12.14 7.96 -8.68
C LEU A 64 -12.18 8.78 -9.98
N PRO A 65 -11.04 9.01 -10.64
CA PRO A 65 -11.03 9.55 -12.00
C PRO A 65 -11.94 8.74 -12.93
N ILE A 66 -12.54 9.39 -13.93
CA ILE A 66 -13.39 8.71 -14.91
C ILE A 66 -12.53 7.71 -15.68
N LEU A 67 -12.93 6.44 -15.62
CA LEU A 67 -12.25 5.34 -16.28
C LEU A 67 -12.87 5.14 -17.67
N LYS A 68 -12.04 4.96 -18.69
CA LYS A 68 -12.48 4.75 -20.07
C LYS A 68 -12.13 3.34 -20.50
N VAL A 69 -13.12 2.60 -20.97
CA VAL A 69 -12.94 1.28 -21.57
C VAL A 69 -13.15 1.42 -23.08
N ARG A 70 -12.12 1.07 -23.86
CA ARG A 70 -12.11 1.19 -25.32
C ARG A 70 -11.75 -0.14 -25.96
N GLY A 71 -12.52 -0.54 -26.96
CA GLY A 71 -12.27 -1.68 -27.85
C GLY A 71 -12.87 -1.40 -29.23
N ASP A 72 -12.76 -2.36 -30.14
CA ASP A 72 -13.15 -2.18 -31.55
C ASP A 72 -14.61 -1.70 -31.71
N ASP A 73 -15.53 -2.17 -30.85
CA ASP A 73 -16.93 -1.73 -30.80
C ASP A 73 -17.41 -1.29 -29.40
N ILE A 74 -16.46 -1.01 -28.49
CA ILE A 74 -16.75 -0.67 -27.10
C ILE A 74 -16.17 0.71 -26.78
N ASN A 75 -17.01 1.61 -26.26
CA ASN A 75 -16.58 2.90 -25.74
C ASN A 75 -17.43 3.28 -24.52
N LEU A 76 -16.94 2.90 -23.35
CA LEU A 76 -17.62 3.08 -22.07
C LEU A 76 -16.85 4.06 -21.18
N GLN A 77 -17.61 4.84 -20.43
CA GLN A 77 -17.12 5.65 -19.32
C GLN A 77 -17.68 5.07 -18.03
N VAL A 78 -16.80 4.73 -17.11
CA VAL A 78 -17.14 4.24 -15.78
C VAL A 78 -16.76 5.30 -14.76
N ARG A 79 -17.72 5.68 -13.91
CA ARG A 79 -17.46 6.52 -12.74
C ARG A 79 -17.72 5.72 -11.48
N ILE A 80 -16.85 5.90 -10.50
CA ILE A 80 -16.94 5.26 -9.19
C ILE A 80 -16.94 6.34 -8.12
N LYS A 81 -17.95 6.32 -7.26
CA LYS A 81 -18.18 7.29 -6.18
C LYS A 81 -18.35 6.59 -4.84
N ASP A 82 -18.01 7.30 -3.77
CA ASP A 82 -18.09 6.85 -2.38
C ASP A 82 -17.44 5.47 -2.21
N LEU A 83 -16.23 5.36 -2.77
CA LEU A 83 -15.44 4.15 -2.64
C LEU A 83 -15.12 3.94 -1.17
N SER A 84 -15.30 2.71 -0.71
CA SER A 84 -14.98 2.27 0.64
C SER A 84 -14.08 1.05 0.54
N VAL A 85 -13.01 1.04 1.34
CA VAL A 85 -12.06 -0.06 1.42
C VAL A 85 -12.04 -0.57 2.85
N ALA A 86 -12.31 -1.85 3.03
CA ALA A 86 -12.39 -2.52 4.33
C ALA A 86 -11.59 -3.83 4.35
N SER A 87 -11.41 -4.40 5.54
CA SER A 87 -10.63 -5.62 5.78
C SER A 87 -9.13 -5.47 5.52
N GLY A 88 -8.62 -4.24 5.48
CA GLY A 88 -7.18 -3.95 5.40
C GLY A 88 -6.43 -4.48 6.63
N ALA A 89 -7.04 -4.50 7.81
CA ALA A 89 -6.41 -5.01 9.03
C ALA A 89 -6.22 -6.54 9.07
N THR A 90 -6.78 -7.27 8.11
CA THR A 90 -6.77 -8.76 8.09
C THR A 90 -5.46 -9.36 7.56
N PHE A 91 -4.52 -8.53 7.10
CA PHE A 91 -3.28 -9.04 6.54
C PHE A 91 -2.50 -9.90 7.54
N ARG A 92 -1.71 -10.85 7.02
CA ARG A 92 -0.69 -11.58 7.78
C ARG A 92 0.70 -11.26 7.24
N THR A 93 1.67 -11.28 8.13
CA THR A 93 3.08 -11.24 7.74
C THR A 93 3.41 -12.59 7.11
N ASP A 94 4.05 -12.57 5.94
CA ASP A 94 4.51 -13.76 5.23
C ASP A 94 6.01 -13.97 5.45
N ASP A 95 6.79 -12.90 5.29
CA ASP A 95 8.25 -12.94 5.39
C ASP A 95 8.81 -11.59 5.85
N ILE A 96 9.90 -11.62 6.61
CA ILE A 96 10.70 -10.45 6.99
C ILE A 96 12.17 -10.85 6.83
N ILE A 97 12.88 -10.12 5.97
CA ILE A 97 14.31 -10.29 5.72
C ILE A 97 15.02 -9.01 6.12
N THR A 98 16.00 -9.12 7.00
CA THR A 98 16.78 -7.97 7.48
C THR A 98 18.21 -8.04 6.99
N ASP A 99 18.81 -6.86 6.88
CA ASP A 99 20.23 -6.68 6.61
C ASP A 99 20.76 -5.68 7.65
N PRO A 100 21.27 -6.18 8.79
CA PRO A 100 21.87 -5.39 9.85
C PRO A 100 22.97 -4.43 9.37
N GLU A 101 23.83 -4.88 8.46
CA GLU A 101 24.94 -4.07 7.95
C GLU A 101 24.46 -2.85 7.17
N ARG A 102 23.30 -2.97 6.51
CA ARG A 102 22.69 -1.88 5.72
C ARG A 102 21.56 -1.18 6.45
N MET A 103 21.21 -1.62 7.66
CA MET A 103 20.01 -1.18 8.39
C MET A 103 18.76 -1.23 7.50
N SER A 104 18.63 -2.29 6.70
CA SER A 104 17.55 -2.43 5.73
C SER A 104 16.67 -3.62 6.03
N ILE A 105 15.38 -3.47 5.74
CA ILE A 105 14.36 -4.48 5.95
C ILE A 105 13.61 -4.67 4.63
N ARG A 106 13.30 -5.92 4.30
CA ARG A 106 12.28 -6.27 3.32
C ARG A 106 11.22 -7.08 4.04
N PHE A 107 9.95 -6.78 3.78
CA PHE A 107 8.86 -7.56 4.33
C PHE A 107 7.86 -7.88 3.22
N ARG A 108 7.11 -8.96 3.42
CA ARG A 108 5.95 -9.30 2.62
C ARG A 108 4.76 -9.53 3.55
N ILE A 109 3.64 -8.95 3.19
CA ILE A 109 2.34 -9.20 3.81
C ILE A 109 1.36 -9.75 2.78
N ILE A 110 0.42 -10.56 3.25
CA ILE A 110 -0.64 -11.15 2.45
C ILE A 110 -1.97 -10.69 3.02
N PHE A 111 -2.79 -10.05 2.20
CA PHE A 111 -4.19 -9.78 2.54
C PHE A 111 -5.03 -10.96 2.06
N PRO A 112 -5.66 -11.71 2.97
CA PRO A 112 -6.54 -12.80 2.56
C PRO A 112 -7.74 -12.28 1.78
N GLN A 113 -8.29 -11.13 2.18
CA GLN A 113 -9.38 -10.46 1.50
C GLN A 113 -9.38 -8.96 1.82
N ILE A 114 -9.47 -8.13 0.79
CA ILE A 114 -9.80 -6.70 0.90
C ILE A 114 -11.18 -6.52 0.26
N ILE A 115 -12.06 -5.77 0.92
CA ILE A 115 -13.38 -5.44 0.40
C ILE A 115 -13.34 -4.04 -0.18
N ILE A 116 -13.76 -3.91 -1.44
CA ILE A 116 -13.90 -2.65 -2.15
C ILE A 116 -15.38 -2.48 -2.50
N ALA A 117 -16.04 -1.49 -1.93
CA ALA A 117 -17.45 -1.23 -2.20
C ALA A 117 -17.69 0.23 -2.57
N GLY A 118 -18.73 0.50 -3.36
CA GLY A 118 -19.05 1.88 -3.75
C GLY A 118 -20.23 1.96 -4.69
N ARG A 119 -20.44 3.15 -5.25
CA ARG A 119 -21.45 3.40 -6.28
C ARG A 119 -20.78 3.49 -7.64
N TYR A 120 -21.39 2.88 -8.65
CA TYR A 120 -20.90 2.97 -10.03
C TYR A 120 -21.93 3.64 -10.94
N SER A 121 -21.44 4.23 -12.02
CA SER A 121 -22.23 4.57 -13.20
C SER A 121 -21.44 4.29 -14.47
N VAL A 122 -22.00 3.50 -15.37
CA VAL A 122 -21.49 3.20 -16.70
C VAL A 122 -22.34 3.94 -17.73
N SER A 123 -21.70 4.55 -18.72
CA SER A 123 -22.38 5.16 -19.86
C SER A 123 -21.53 5.06 -21.12
N GLY A 124 -22.15 4.85 -22.27
CA GLY A 124 -21.40 4.79 -23.53
C GLY A 124 -22.09 4.04 -24.64
N LYS A 125 -21.28 3.39 -25.47
CA LYS A 125 -21.75 2.50 -26.53
C LYS A 125 -21.03 1.16 -26.49
N GLU A 126 -21.77 0.12 -26.82
CA GLU A 126 -21.31 -1.25 -27.00
C GLU A 126 -22.04 -1.82 -28.21
N GLU A 127 -21.29 -2.32 -29.21
CA GLU A 127 -21.83 -2.81 -30.48
C GLU A 127 -22.78 -1.79 -31.16
N GLY A 128 -22.42 -0.50 -31.06
CA GLY A 128 -23.23 0.61 -31.57
C GLY A 128 -24.50 0.94 -30.77
N LYS A 129 -24.91 0.12 -29.80
CA LYS A 129 -26.06 0.35 -28.92
C LYS A 129 -25.66 1.27 -27.77
N LYS A 130 -26.55 2.19 -27.37
CA LYS A 130 -26.33 3.03 -26.18
C LYS A 130 -26.54 2.20 -24.93
N VAL A 131 -25.56 2.22 -24.03
CA VAL A 131 -25.65 1.56 -22.73
C VAL A 131 -25.57 2.58 -21.61
N SER A 132 -26.34 2.34 -20.55
CA SER A 132 -26.33 3.13 -19.33
C SER A 132 -26.70 2.23 -18.16
N SER A 133 -25.84 2.20 -17.15
CA SER A 133 -26.11 1.46 -15.91
C SER A 133 -25.62 2.25 -14.70
N LYS A 134 -26.30 2.11 -13.57
CA LYS A 134 -25.84 2.66 -12.29
C LYS A 134 -26.27 1.73 -11.15
N GLY A 135 -25.55 1.79 -10.05
CA GLY A 135 -25.91 1.04 -8.87
C GLY A 135 -24.80 1.01 -7.82
N GLN A 136 -24.84 -0.02 -6.98
CA GLN A 136 -23.83 -0.28 -5.97
C GLN A 136 -23.10 -1.57 -6.30
N PHE A 137 -21.82 -1.62 -5.94
CA PHE A 137 -21.02 -2.83 -6.09
C PHE A 137 -20.27 -3.12 -4.79
N ARG A 138 -19.94 -4.39 -4.62
CA ARG A 138 -19.00 -4.89 -3.62
C ARG A 138 -18.10 -5.91 -4.30
N ILE A 139 -16.80 -5.67 -4.28
CA ILE A 139 -15.77 -6.53 -4.88
C ILE A 139 -14.82 -6.99 -3.78
N GLY A 140 -14.57 -8.29 -3.72
CA GLY A 140 -13.52 -8.88 -2.91
C GLY A 140 -12.23 -9.03 -3.70
N LEU A 141 -11.14 -8.50 -3.18
CA LEU A 141 -9.76 -8.71 -3.66
C LEU A 141 -9.09 -9.76 -2.78
N TYR A 142 -8.84 -10.96 -3.31
CA TYR A 142 -8.43 -12.12 -2.50
C TYR A 142 -6.96 -12.50 -2.64
N ASN A 143 -6.25 -12.78 -1.55
CA ASN A 143 -4.84 -13.21 -1.59
C ASN A 143 -3.92 -12.19 -2.30
N SER A 144 -4.14 -10.89 -2.11
CA SER A 144 -3.22 -9.87 -2.62
C SER A 144 -1.94 -9.84 -1.78
N LYS A 145 -0.82 -9.59 -2.43
CA LYS A 145 0.50 -9.55 -1.79
C LYS A 145 1.02 -8.13 -1.84
N VAL A 146 1.57 -7.65 -0.73
CA VAL A 146 2.29 -6.37 -0.68
C VAL A 146 3.69 -6.65 -0.18
N THR A 147 4.68 -6.11 -0.88
CA THR A 147 6.08 -6.14 -0.45
C THR A 147 6.52 -4.74 -0.10
N GLY A 148 7.23 -4.60 1.01
CA GLY A 148 7.83 -3.33 1.41
C GLY A 148 9.34 -3.46 1.57
N ARG A 149 10.05 -2.39 1.24
CA ARG A 149 11.49 -2.24 1.47
C ARG A 149 11.74 -0.98 2.25
N LEU A 150 12.30 -1.14 3.44
CA LEU A 150 12.63 -0.06 4.35
C LEU A 150 14.15 0.04 4.51
N SER A 151 14.67 1.25 4.67
CA SER A 151 16.03 1.49 5.14
C SER A 151 16.00 2.52 6.26
N LEU A 152 16.67 2.19 7.36
CA LEU A 152 16.71 3.01 8.57
C LEU A 152 18.07 3.70 8.71
N LEU A 153 18.07 4.80 9.45
CA LEU A 153 19.26 5.49 9.94
C LEU A 153 19.09 5.77 11.42
N ILE A 154 20.20 5.72 12.16
CA ILE A 154 20.24 6.25 13.52
C ILE A 154 21.14 7.48 13.52
N ILE A 155 20.59 8.61 13.94
CA ILE A 155 21.28 9.89 14.06
C ILE A 155 21.00 10.40 15.46
N GLU A 156 22.05 10.66 16.24
CA GLU A 156 21.94 11.20 17.62
C GLU A 156 20.98 10.37 18.52
N GLY A 157 21.01 9.04 18.38
CA GLY A 157 20.17 8.14 19.18
C GLY A 157 18.68 8.14 18.81
N LYS A 158 18.33 8.61 17.60
CA LYS A 158 16.97 8.61 17.06
C LYS A 158 16.90 7.83 15.76
N ILE A 159 15.80 7.10 15.55
CA ILE A 159 15.54 6.31 14.36
C ILE A 159 14.90 7.19 13.29
N TYR A 160 15.36 7.07 12.06
CA TYR A 160 14.75 7.69 10.88
C TYR A 160 14.54 6.67 9.79
N ILE A 161 13.39 6.74 9.13
CA ILE A 161 13.15 6.07 7.86
C ILE A 161 13.84 6.89 6.77
N LYS A 162 14.92 6.34 6.20
CA LYS A 162 15.64 6.95 5.09
C LYS A 162 14.92 6.73 3.77
N ARG A 163 14.39 5.54 3.58
CA ARG A 163 13.72 5.10 2.36
C ARG A 163 12.68 4.08 2.71
N PHE A 164 11.51 4.23 2.11
CA PHE A 164 10.46 3.24 2.13
C PHE A 164 9.91 3.12 0.71
N ASP A 165 9.98 1.94 0.14
CA ASP A 165 9.33 1.60 -1.12
C ASP A 165 8.32 0.49 -0.86
N MET A 166 7.23 0.49 -1.62
CA MET A 166 6.26 -0.59 -1.62
C MET A 166 5.94 -0.99 -3.05
N ASP A 167 5.57 -2.26 -3.20
CA ASP A 167 5.01 -2.81 -4.42
C ASP A 167 3.84 -3.70 -4.02
N TYR A 168 2.86 -3.88 -4.90
CA TYR A 168 1.78 -4.81 -4.65
C TYR A 168 1.51 -5.67 -5.88
N PHE A 169 1.00 -6.86 -5.61
CA PHE A 169 0.66 -7.81 -6.65
C PHE A 169 -0.79 -8.24 -6.50
N ILE A 170 -1.56 -7.96 -7.54
CA ILE A 170 -2.98 -8.28 -7.68
C ILE A 170 -3.09 -9.32 -8.79
N ASN A 171 -3.63 -10.48 -8.47
CA ASN A 171 -3.49 -11.69 -9.28
C ASN A 171 -4.77 -11.96 -10.09
N ASN A 172 -5.34 -10.91 -10.71
CA ASN A 172 -6.71 -10.90 -11.27
C ASN A 172 -7.72 -11.65 -10.39
N ASN A 173 -7.64 -11.38 -9.10
CA ASN A 173 -8.30 -12.07 -7.99
C ASN A 173 -9.43 -11.23 -7.40
N LEU A 174 -10.00 -10.36 -8.22
CA LEU A 174 -11.14 -9.51 -7.92
C LEU A 174 -12.41 -10.28 -8.27
N LYS A 175 -13.33 -10.41 -7.32
CA LYS A 175 -14.63 -11.05 -7.53
C LYS A 175 -15.74 -10.13 -7.05
N VAL A 176 -16.78 -9.98 -7.85
CA VAL A 176 -18.00 -9.30 -7.40
C VAL A 176 -18.67 -10.18 -6.35
N GLU A 177 -18.89 -9.63 -5.16
CA GLU A 177 -19.63 -10.25 -4.07
C GLU A 177 -21.10 -9.82 -4.07
N GLN A 178 -21.36 -8.57 -4.48
CA GLN A 178 -22.69 -8.01 -4.54
C GLN A 178 -22.78 -6.95 -5.62
N LEU A 179 -23.91 -6.93 -6.33
CA LEU A 179 -24.22 -5.94 -7.34
C LEU A 179 -25.69 -5.52 -7.21
N SER A 180 -25.95 -4.23 -7.36
CA SER A 180 -27.31 -3.71 -7.61
C SER A 180 -27.31 -2.94 -8.91
N ILE A 181 -28.40 -3.05 -9.67
CA ILE A 181 -28.43 -2.61 -11.07
C ILE A 181 -29.74 -1.87 -11.35
N ASP A 182 -29.58 -0.66 -11.90
CA ASP A 182 -30.58 0.06 -12.66
C ASP A 182 -29.98 0.32 -14.05
N SER A 183 -30.29 -0.56 -15.02
CA SER A 183 -29.63 -0.57 -16.34
C SER A 183 -30.59 -0.48 -17.52
N LYS A 184 -30.09 0.11 -18.60
CA LYS A 184 -30.62 0.03 -19.96
C LYS A 184 -29.48 -0.41 -20.88
N GLY A 185 -29.66 -1.55 -21.54
CA GLY A 185 -28.71 -2.08 -22.54
C GLY A 185 -27.50 -2.81 -21.96
N MET A 186 -27.47 -3.10 -20.66
CA MET A 186 -26.48 -3.96 -20.01
C MET A 186 -27.18 -4.93 -19.07
N THR A 187 -26.75 -6.19 -19.10
CA THR A 187 -27.20 -7.23 -18.17
C THR A 187 -26.39 -7.20 -16.88
N GLU A 188 -26.80 -8.00 -15.92
CA GLU A 188 -26.04 -8.23 -14.69
C GLU A 188 -24.70 -8.90 -14.99
N ASP A 189 -24.70 -9.93 -15.84
CA ASP A 189 -23.50 -10.66 -16.24
C ASP A 189 -22.44 -9.73 -16.87
N ASP A 190 -22.84 -8.83 -17.76
CA ASP A 190 -21.92 -7.85 -18.39
C ASP A 190 -21.21 -6.99 -17.33
N LEU A 191 -21.92 -6.60 -16.27
CA LEU A 191 -21.38 -5.78 -15.19
C LEU A 191 -20.53 -6.59 -14.21
N PHE A 192 -20.87 -7.87 -14.01
CA PHE A 192 -20.07 -8.82 -13.24
C PHE A 192 -18.68 -9.02 -13.84
N GLU A 193 -18.55 -8.96 -15.16
CA GLU A 193 -17.26 -9.02 -15.85
C GLU A 193 -16.56 -7.64 -15.91
N LEU A 194 -17.32 -6.58 -16.25
CA LEU A 194 -16.77 -5.24 -16.47
C LEU A 194 -16.16 -4.62 -15.20
N LEU A 195 -16.87 -4.67 -14.07
CA LEU A 195 -16.46 -3.92 -12.88
C LEU A 195 -15.14 -4.42 -12.25
N PRO A 196 -14.94 -5.75 -12.05
CA PRO A 196 -13.64 -6.28 -11.60
C PRO A 196 -12.53 -5.95 -12.59
N HIS A 197 -12.78 -6.06 -13.90
CA HIS A 197 -11.77 -5.79 -14.92
C HIS A 197 -11.34 -4.32 -14.91
N VAL A 198 -12.29 -3.38 -14.84
CA VAL A 198 -12.01 -1.94 -14.75
C VAL A 198 -11.24 -1.60 -13.47
N MET A 199 -11.61 -2.21 -12.35
CA MET A 199 -10.90 -2.02 -11.08
C MET A 199 -9.48 -2.60 -11.15
N PHE A 200 -9.32 -3.78 -11.76
CA PHE A 200 -8.02 -4.41 -11.98
C PHE A 200 -7.10 -3.50 -12.79
N LEU A 201 -7.57 -3.04 -13.96
CA LEU A 201 -6.80 -2.13 -14.83
C LEU A 201 -6.42 -0.84 -14.10
N TYR A 202 -7.36 -0.23 -13.37
CA TYR A 202 -7.06 0.99 -12.61
C TYR A 202 -5.93 0.74 -11.59
N LEU A 203 -5.99 -0.36 -10.83
CA LEU A 203 -4.97 -0.67 -9.85
C LEU A 203 -3.62 -0.97 -10.55
N GLU A 204 -3.61 -1.82 -11.58
CA GLU A 204 -2.40 -2.17 -12.32
C GLU A 204 -1.72 -0.95 -12.96
N GLU A 205 -2.47 -0.10 -13.67
CA GLU A 205 -1.93 1.09 -14.35
C GLU A 205 -1.41 2.13 -13.37
N ASN A 206 -1.97 2.20 -12.16
CA ASN A 206 -1.63 3.21 -11.16
C ASN A 206 -0.76 2.66 -10.02
N GLU A 207 -0.30 1.40 -10.08
CA GLU A 207 0.45 0.73 -9.02
C GLU A 207 1.60 1.61 -8.50
N LYS A 208 2.48 2.04 -9.39
CA LYS A 208 3.66 2.84 -9.03
C LYS A 208 3.30 4.16 -8.36
N LEU A 209 2.25 4.83 -8.84
CA LEU A 209 1.81 6.10 -8.29
C LEU A 209 1.18 5.91 -6.90
N ILE A 210 0.30 4.90 -6.76
CA ILE A 210 -0.35 4.55 -5.50
C ILE A 210 0.71 4.20 -4.46
N CYS A 211 1.63 3.29 -4.78
CA CYS A 211 2.72 2.90 -3.90
C CYS A 211 3.60 4.08 -3.49
N PHE A 212 3.98 4.93 -4.44
CA PHE A 212 4.81 6.11 -4.17
C PHE A 212 4.15 7.09 -3.20
N ILE A 213 2.87 7.43 -3.42
CA ILE A 213 2.12 8.33 -2.54
C ILE A 213 2.05 7.76 -1.13
N ILE A 214 1.62 6.51 -0.98
CA ILE A 214 1.47 5.87 0.34
C ILE A 214 2.84 5.78 1.04
N SER A 215 3.91 5.42 0.31
CA SER A 215 5.26 5.35 0.87
C SER A 215 5.77 6.69 1.39
N ILE A 216 5.48 7.81 0.69
CA ILE A 216 5.83 9.15 1.16
C ILE A 216 5.05 9.50 2.42
N GLU A 217 3.72 9.38 2.39
CA GLU A 217 2.86 9.76 3.51
C GLU A 217 3.22 8.99 4.79
N LEU A 218 3.44 7.67 4.68
CA LEU A 218 3.84 6.84 5.81
C LEU A 218 5.25 7.21 6.32
N THR A 219 6.18 7.52 5.42
CA THR A 219 7.54 7.93 5.79
C THR A 219 7.52 9.26 6.54
N GLU A 220 6.79 10.25 6.04
CA GLU A 220 6.67 11.56 6.67
C GLU A 220 6.01 11.48 8.04
N TYR A 221 4.87 10.79 8.12
CA TYR A 221 4.15 10.57 9.38
C TYR A 221 5.05 9.90 10.43
N ALA A 222 5.70 8.79 10.05
CA ALA A 222 6.58 8.05 10.95
C ALA A 222 7.78 8.89 11.39
N ASN A 223 8.46 9.58 10.47
CA ASN A 223 9.64 10.39 10.80
C ASN A 223 9.30 11.58 11.70
N VAL A 224 8.14 12.24 11.52
CA VAL A 224 7.69 13.32 12.42
C VAL A 224 7.49 12.81 13.84
N ARG A 225 6.97 11.59 14.01
CA ARG A 225 6.82 10.96 15.33
C ARG A 225 8.17 10.51 15.90
N LEU A 226 8.95 9.75 15.13
CA LEU A 226 10.24 9.17 15.54
C LEU A 226 11.28 10.25 15.89
N ALA A 227 11.28 11.41 15.22
CA ALA A 227 12.19 12.50 15.54
C ALA A 227 12.05 13.05 16.98
N LYS A 228 10.92 12.77 17.64
CA LYS A 228 10.62 13.17 19.02
C LYS A 228 10.98 12.09 20.04
N LEU A 229 11.34 10.88 19.59
CA LEU A 229 11.55 9.72 20.45
C LEU A 229 13.02 9.30 20.42
N SER A 230 13.56 8.95 21.58
CA SER A 230 14.78 8.14 21.65
C SER A 230 14.50 6.74 21.10
N VAL A 231 15.53 5.97 20.73
CA VAL A 231 15.37 4.55 20.34
C VAL A 231 14.50 3.78 21.35
N LYS A 232 14.81 3.87 22.65
CA LYS A 232 14.04 3.21 23.71
C LYS A 232 12.57 3.61 23.70
N ASN A 233 12.28 4.90 23.56
CA ASN A 233 10.90 5.39 23.54
C ASN A 233 10.18 5.04 22.23
N ALA A 234 10.90 4.92 21.11
CA ALA A 234 10.34 4.44 19.86
C ALA A 234 9.95 2.96 19.95
N VAL A 235 10.80 2.13 20.57
CA VAL A 235 10.46 0.72 20.87
C VAL A 235 9.24 0.66 21.77
N LYS A 236 9.25 1.40 22.89
CA LYS A 236 8.14 1.49 23.83
C LYS A 236 6.84 1.94 23.14
N TRP A 237 6.91 2.93 22.25
CA TRP A 237 5.75 3.42 21.51
C TRP A 237 5.15 2.32 20.61
N LEU A 238 5.98 1.54 19.93
CA LEU A 238 5.52 0.43 19.09
C LEU A 238 4.93 -0.73 19.90
N THR A 239 5.41 -0.95 21.13
CA THR A 239 5.04 -2.10 21.98
C THR A 239 3.96 -1.81 23.03
N GLU A 240 3.89 -0.60 23.58
CA GLU A 240 3.11 -0.25 24.78
C GLU A 240 2.13 0.92 24.58
N GLU A 241 2.39 1.89 23.70
CA GLU A 241 1.43 2.99 23.44
C GLU A 241 0.38 2.56 22.41
N VAL A 242 -0.49 1.61 22.81
CA VAL A 242 -1.92 1.52 22.43
C VAL A 242 -2.67 0.87 23.59
#